data_AF-A0A149TQI2-F1
#
_entry.id   AF-A0A149TQI2-F1
#
_cell.length_a   1.000
_cell.length_b   1.000
_cell.length_c   1.000
_cell.angle_alpha   90.00
_cell.angle_beta   90.00
_cell.angle_gamma   90.00
#
_symmetry.space_group_name_H-M   'P 1'
#
loop_
_entity.id
_entity.type
_entity.pdbx_description
1 polymer ?
#
loop_
_entity_poly.entity_id
_entity_poly.type
_entity_poly.pdbx_seq_one_letter_code
_entity_poly.pdbx_strand_id
1 'polypeptide(L)' 'MAKPVMPDWGRLLRRELAAAYLGVSASKFSQLVQEGVLPAPRTFPGGTVNVWDRRELDGWADSLAEVEASNGWDHTAA' A
#
# COMPACT_ATOMS: atom_id res chain seq x y z
N MET A 1 2.55 25.27 15.20
CA MET A 1 3.71 24.37 15.03
C MET A 1 3.58 23.68 13.67
N ALA A 2 4.50 23.94 12.74
CA ALA A 2 4.53 23.19 11.49
C ALA A 2 4.86 21.73 11.80
N LYS A 3 4.06 20.79 11.29
CA LYS A 3 4.38 19.36 11.40
C LYS A 3 5.69 19.13 10.63
N PRO A 4 6.67 18.42 11.19
CA PRO A 4 7.88 18.09 10.45
C PRO A 4 7.46 17.34 9.18
N VAL A 5 7.83 17.91 8.02
CA VAL A 5 7.72 17.21 6.74
C VAL A 5 8.90 16.25 6.71
N MET A 6 8.71 15.04 7.26
CA MET A 6 9.67 13.98 7.03
C MET A 6 9.62 13.64 5.53
N PRO A 7 10.78 13.40 4.89
CA PRO A 7 10.76 12.90 3.53
C PRO A 7 10.12 11.51 3.51
N ASP A 8 9.48 11.20 2.40
CA ASP A 8 8.56 10.10 2.08
C ASP A 8 9.15 8.67 2.19
N TRP A 9 10.38 8.52 2.70
CA TRP A 9 11.06 7.23 2.94
C TRP A 9 10.74 6.58 4.30
N GLY A 10 9.84 7.16 5.09
CA GLY A 10 9.38 6.52 6.34
C GLY A 10 8.75 5.15 6.06
N ARG A 11 9.18 4.11 6.79
CA ARG A 11 8.68 2.74 6.56
C ARG A 11 7.22 2.55 6.99
N LEU A 12 6.78 3.23 8.04
CA LEU A 12 5.43 3.12 8.58
C LEU A 12 4.58 4.29 8.10
N LEU A 13 3.58 4.00 7.28
CA LEU A 13 2.73 4.97 6.61
C LEU A 13 1.39 5.11 7.32
N ARG A 14 0.89 6.34 7.41
CA ARG A 14 -0.50 6.61 7.80
C ARG A 14 -1.41 6.34 6.59
N ARG A 15 -2.70 6.12 6.85
CA ARG A 15 -3.69 5.77 5.81
C ARG A 15 -3.55 6.59 4.53
N GLU A 16 -3.46 7.92 4.65
CA GLU A 16 -3.49 8.77 3.45
C GLU A 16 -2.21 8.67 2.64
N LEU A 17 -1.08 8.45 3.32
CA LEU A 17 0.20 8.25 2.66
C LEU A 17 0.30 6.84 2.07
N ALA A 18 -0.23 5.82 2.74
CA ALA A 18 -0.32 4.46 2.21
C ALA A 18 -1.21 4.38 0.96
N ALA A 19 -2.34 5.09 0.97
CA ALA A 19 -3.22 5.21 -0.19
C ALA A 19 -2.54 5.93 -1.36
N ALA A 20 -1.88 7.06 -1.07
CA ALA A 20 -1.11 7.80 -2.07
C ALA A 20 0.06 6.97 -2.64
N TYR A 21 0.74 6.19 -1.79
CA TYR A 21 1.82 5.30 -2.19
C TYR A 21 1.37 4.25 -3.22
N LEU A 22 0.17 3.69 -3.04
CA LEU A 22 -0.45 2.76 -3.99
C LEU A 22 -1.21 3.44 -5.14
N GLY A 23 -1.21 4.77 -5.22
CA GLY A 23 -1.90 5.52 -6.27
C GLY A 23 -3.43 5.49 -6.20
N VAL A 24 -4.02 5.25 -5.02
CA VAL A 24 -5.48 5.17 -4.83
C VAL A 24 -6.01 6.20 -3.84
N SER A 25 -7.32 6.46 -3.87
CA SER A 25 -7.96 7.31 -2.86
C SER A 25 -7.98 6.65 -1.48
N ALA A 26 -7.95 7.45 -0.42
CA ALA A 26 -8.05 6.98 0.97
C ALA A 26 -9.29 6.10 1.25
N SER A 27 -10.41 6.43 0.62
CA SER A 27 -11.66 5.66 0.74
C SER A 27 -11.50 4.27 0.10
N LYS A 28 -10.96 4.23 -1.13
CA LYS A 28 -10.72 2.95 -1.83
C LYS A 28 -9.70 2.10 -1.08
N PHE A 29 -8.63 2.70 -0.56
CA PHE A 29 -7.67 2.01 0.29
C PHE A 29 -8.35 1.37 1.51
N SER A 30 -9.20 2.13 2.21
CA SER A 30 -9.93 1.61 3.38
C SER A 30 -10.84 0.44 3.01
N GLN A 31 -11.53 0.54 1.87
CA GLN A 31 -12.36 -0.53 1.34
C GLN A 31 -11.53 -1.80 1.07
N LEU A 32 -10.39 -1.68 0.37
CA LEU A 32 -9.54 -2.82 0.04
C LEU A 32 -8.94 -3.49 1.29
N VAL A 33 -8.63 -2.71 2.33
CA VAL A 33 -8.22 -3.25 3.64
C VAL A 33 -9.38 -4.00 4.31
N GLN A 34 -10.60 -3.46 4.26
CA GLN A 34 -11.79 -4.11 4.83
C GLN A 34 -12.15 -5.40 4.09
N GLU A 35 -11.96 -5.42 2.76
CA GLU A 35 -12.16 -6.59 1.90
C GLU A 35 -11.04 -7.64 2.06
N GLY A 36 -9.98 -7.34 2.80
CA GLY A 36 -8.84 -8.24 3.00
C GLY A 36 -7.91 -8.37 1.79
N VAL A 37 -8.06 -7.50 0.79
CA VAL A 37 -7.19 -7.44 -0.39
C VAL A 37 -5.83 -6.84 -0.03
N LEU A 38 -5.84 -5.78 0.78
CA LEU A 38 -4.63 -5.14 1.28
C LEU A 38 -4.27 -5.60 2.71
N PRO A 39 -3.00 -5.50 3.11
CA PRO A 39 -2.58 -5.78 4.48
C PRO A 39 -3.38 -4.99 5.53
N ALA A 40 -3.72 -5.65 6.63
CA ALA A 40 -4.36 -5.03 7.78
C ALA A 40 -3.42 -4.01 8.47
N PRO A 41 -3.95 -2.94 9.08
CA PRO A 41 -3.13 -1.98 9.81
C PRO A 41 -2.44 -2.61 11.02
N ARG A 42 -1.25 -2.12 11.32
CA ARG A 42 -0.54 -2.35 12.58
C ARG A 42 -0.88 -1.22 13.56
N THR A 43 -1.12 -1.58 14.80
CA THR A 43 -1.42 -0.62 15.87
C THR A 43 -0.25 -0.56 16.84
N PHE A 44 0.22 0.66 17.16
CA PHE A 44 1.26 0.81 18.18
C PHE A 44 0.74 0.42 19.58
N PRO A 45 1.59 -0.13 20.46
CA PRO A 45 1.22 -0.44 21.83
C PRO A 45 0.63 0.78 22.55
N GLY A 46 -0.52 0.60 23.21
CA GLY A 46 -1.18 1.64 23.99
C GLY A 46 -1.85 2.76 23.18
N GLY A 47 -2.07 2.57 21.87
CA GLY A 47 -2.60 3.65 21.01
C GLY A 47 -3.69 3.23 20.04
N THR A 48 -4.29 4.25 19.42
CA THR A 48 -5.26 4.17 18.30
C THR A 48 -4.60 4.46 16.95
N VAL A 49 -3.27 4.54 16.93
CA VAL A 49 -2.48 4.97 15.77
C VAL A 49 -2.24 3.76 14.86
N ASN A 50 -3.09 3.63 13.86
CA ASN A 50 -2.95 2.62 12.80
C ASN A 50 -1.93 3.05 11.73
N VAL A 51 -0.98 2.16 11.42
CA VAL A 51 0.05 2.35 10.40
C VAL A 51 0.18 1.12 9.52
N TRP A 52 0.65 1.32 8.29
CA TRP A 52 0.94 0.26 7.34
C TRP A 52 2.44 0.22 7.07
N ASP A 53 3.00 -0.98 7.00
CA ASP A 53 4.41 -1.15 6.60
C ASP A 53 4.51 -1.08 5.08
N ARG A 54 5.35 -0.15 4.59
CA ARG A 54 5.59 0.03 3.16
C ARG A 54 6.02 -1.26 2.46
N ARG A 55 6.78 -2.14 3.13
CA ARG A 55 7.22 -3.41 2.54
C ARG A 55 6.09 -4.41 2.34
N GLU A 56 5.07 -4.38 3.20
CA GLU A 56 3.90 -5.25 3.02
C GLU A 56 3.05 -4.76 1.85
N LEU A 57 2.97 -3.43 1.66
CA LEU A 57 2.33 -2.84 0.49
C LEU A 57 3.10 -3.13 -0.79
N ASP A 58 4.45 -3.06 -0.76
CA ASP A 58 5.32 -3.46 -1.88
C ASP A 58 5.08 -4.94 -2.23
N GLY A 59 5.09 -5.84 -1.24
CA GLY A 59 4.85 -7.27 -1.49
C GLY A 59 3.49 -7.57 -2.11
N TRP A 60 2.44 -6.81 -1.75
CA TRP A 60 1.15 -6.91 -2.44
C TRP A 60 1.24 -6.40 -3.89
N ALA A 61 1.90 -5.27 -4.13
CA ALA A 61 2.07 -4.73 -5.47
C ALA A 61 2.86 -5.70 -6.38
N ASP A 62 3.91 -6.32 -5.84
CA ASP A 62 4.71 -7.33 -6.52
C ASP A 62 3.84 -8.57 -6.87
N SER A 63 2.95 -9.00 -5.96
CA SER A 63 2.04 -10.12 -6.22
C SER A 63 1.06 -9.86 -7.38
N LEU A 64 0.69 -8.60 -7.64
CA LEU A 64 -0.12 -8.25 -8.81
C LEU A 64 0.68 -8.44 -10.11
N ALA A 65 1.97 -8.10 -10.10
CA ALA A 65 2.83 -8.26 -11.26
C ALA A 65 3.10 -9.74 -11.59
N GLU A 66 3.18 -10.62 -10.59
CA GLU A 66 3.32 -12.07 -10.80
C GLU A 66 2.07 -12.69 -11.45
N VAL A 67 0.87 -12.21 -11.08
CA VAL A 67 -0.39 -12.63 -11.72
C VAL A 67 -0.43 -12.17 -13.18
N GLU A 68 0.00 -10.94 -13.47
CA GLU A 68 0.06 -10.42 -14.84
C GLU A 68 1.15 -11.09 -15.69
N ALA A 69 2.31 -11.42 -15.13
CA ALA A 69 3.37 -12.16 -15.85
C ALA A 69 2.94 -13.58 -16.25
N SER A 70 1.97 -14.15 -15.53
CA SER A 70 1.35 -15.44 -15.87
C SER A 70 0.28 -15.32 -16.95
N ASN A 71 -0.20 -14.10 -17.24
CA ASN A 71 -1.17 -13.81 -18.29
C ASN A 71 -0.41 -13.42 -19.56
N GLY A 72 -0.19 -14.40 -20.44
CA GLY A 72 0.61 -14.27 -21.65
C GLY A 72 0.15 -13.17 -22.61
N TRP A 73 0.68 -11.96 -22.46
CA TRP A 73 0.74 -10.97 -23.52
C TRP A 73 2.08 -11.06 -24.24
N ASP A 74 2.25 -12.22 -24.90
CA ASP A 74 3.10 -12.33 -26.07
C ASP A 74 2.34 -11.72 -27.25
N HIS A 75 2.63 -10.45 -27.54
CA HIS A 75 2.34 -9.90 -28.86
C HIS A 75 3.65 -9.84 -29.64
N THR A 76 3.94 -10.97 -30.29
CA THR A 76 4.87 -11.14 -31.40
C THR A 76 4.95 -9.89 -32.27
N ALA A 77 6.14 -9.27 -32.33
CA ALA A 77 6.49 -8.37 -33.42
C ALA A 77 6.87 -9.22 -34.64
N ALA A 78 6.07 -9.13 -35.70
CA ALA A 78 6.37 -9.61 -37.04
C ALA A 78 6.12 -8.48 -38.05
#